data_AF-A0A7G9GWJ3-F1
#
_entry.id   AF-A0A7G9GWJ3-F1
#
_cell.length_a   1.000
_cell.length_b   1.000
_cell.length_c   1.000
_cell.angle_alpha   90.00
_cell.angle_beta   90.00
_cell.angle_gamma   90.00
#
_symmetry.space_group_name_H-M   'P 1'
#
loop_
_entity.id
_entity.type
_entity.pdbx_description
1 polymer ?
#
loop_
_entity_poly.entity_id
_entity_poly.type
_entity_poly.pdbx_seq_one_letter_code
_entity_poly.pdbx_strand_id
1 'polypeptide(L)'
;MRKITTFLLTILSGAAIYAEEFKEIAPLDQIININVQKSAPKKEEPKVEKIDEVKKDLEEKKDIKVTEEKPVKVEKSETVKVDIKPEMTKDKISGRVLDLAEKRMVGDVAYANDEQTPYTGTFALFLGDFIEYTETFKNGVLEGPKTWYSEEGNIVLQEYYKNNKIEGEQKAYYENGAIKSIVDYKNNRVLGITAYAKDGKVLHQDNFKNGTGVWKYFWENGKVLEEGHYKNWVKDGVWKKYRENGEIDTVTEYKNGKQVDVTWQ
;
A
#
# COMPACT_ATOMS: atom_id res chain seq x y z
N MET A 1 -18.95 -33.18 18.69
CA MET A 1 -18.53 -32.29 17.60
C MET A 1 -18.86 -30.86 17.99
N ARG A 2 -17.89 -30.13 18.55
CA ARG A 2 -18.09 -28.74 19.01
C ARG A 2 -17.96 -27.79 17.82
N LYS A 3 -18.97 -26.95 17.62
CA LYS A 3 -19.01 -25.86 16.66
C LYS A 3 -17.93 -24.83 17.03
N ILE A 4 -16.86 -24.77 16.25
CA ILE A 4 -15.90 -23.66 16.23
C ILE A 4 -16.20 -22.94 14.92
N THR A 5 -17.14 -22.00 14.96
CA THR A 5 -17.61 -21.27 13.76
C THR A 5 -17.75 -19.79 14.09
N THR A 6 -16.87 -19.27 14.95
CA THR A 6 -17.02 -17.93 15.52
C THR A 6 -15.74 -17.08 15.47
N PHE A 7 -14.67 -17.54 14.83
CA PHE A 7 -13.45 -16.72 14.65
C PHE A 7 -13.21 -16.20 13.22
N LEU A 8 -13.80 -16.78 12.16
CA LEU A 8 -13.66 -16.28 10.78
C LEU A 8 -14.27 -14.89 10.55
N LEU A 9 -15.40 -14.58 11.19
CA LEU A 9 -16.16 -13.37 10.85
C LEU A 9 -15.46 -12.07 11.29
N THR A 10 -14.55 -12.17 12.26
CA THR A 10 -13.68 -11.08 12.71
C THR A 10 -12.49 -10.82 11.79
N ILE A 11 -12.13 -11.76 10.91
CA ILE A 11 -11.00 -11.60 9.98
C ILE A 11 -11.45 -11.07 8.61
N LEU A 12 -12.69 -11.35 8.17
CA LEU A 12 -13.26 -10.70 6.96
C LEU A 12 -13.61 -9.22 7.19
N SER A 13 -13.98 -8.85 8.41
CA SER A 13 -13.95 -7.44 8.88
C SER A 13 -12.53 -6.98 9.24
N GLY A 14 -11.60 -7.91 9.39
CA GLY A 14 -10.21 -7.73 9.81
C GLY A 14 -9.17 -7.60 8.67
N ALA A 15 -9.54 -7.80 7.41
CA ALA A 15 -8.70 -7.38 6.28
C ALA A 15 -8.54 -5.84 6.23
N ALA A 16 -9.43 -5.11 6.91
CA ALA A 16 -9.30 -3.68 7.20
C ALA A 16 -8.56 -3.37 8.52
N ILE A 17 -8.16 -4.38 9.31
CA ILE A 17 -7.58 -4.24 10.66
C ILE A 17 -6.13 -4.80 10.74
N TYR A 18 -5.67 -5.61 9.78
CA TYR A 18 -4.26 -6.06 9.70
C TYR A 18 -3.47 -5.49 8.53
N ALA A 19 -3.96 -4.42 7.90
CA ALA A 19 -3.01 -3.38 7.54
C ALA A 19 -2.49 -2.85 8.89
N GLU A 20 -1.36 -3.39 9.37
CA GLU A 20 -0.53 -2.71 10.37
C GLU A 20 -0.68 -1.22 10.12
N GLU A 21 -1.12 -0.45 11.14
CA GLU A 21 -1.21 1.00 11.11
C GLU A 21 -0.19 1.50 10.10
N PHE A 22 -0.65 1.97 8.93
CA PHE A 22 0.23 2.44 7.86
C PHE A 22 1.32 3.22 8.57
N LYS A 23 2.55 2.69 8.64
CA LYS A 23 3.58 3.28 9.48
C LYS A 23 3.84 4.62 8.83
N GLU A 24 3.18 5.67 9.36
CA GLU A 24 3.01 6.91 8.64
C GLU A 24 4.41 7.46 8.41
N ILE A 25 4.85 7.39 7.16
CA ILE A 25 6.10 7.98 6.75
C ILE A 25 5.94 9.48 6.97
N ALA A 26 6.85 10.04 7.77
CA ALA A 26 6.87 11.45 8.08
C ALA A 26 6.67 12.28 6.80
N PRO A 27 5.79 13.30 6.82
CA PRO A 27 5.57 14.16 5.65
C PRO A 27 6.90 14.76 5.20
N LEU A 28 6.99 15.09 3.90
CA LEU A 28 8.26 15.45 3.24
C LEU A 28 8.96 16.64 3.94
N ASP A 29 8.19 17.56 4.52
CA ASP A 29 8.66 18.71 5.31
C ASP A 29 9.35 18.28 6.63
N GLN A 30 8.87 17.23 7.30
CA GLN A 30 9.54 16.66 8.47
C GLN A 30 10.87 15.99 8.09
N ILE A 31 10.93 15.31 6.94
CA ILE A 31 12.17 14.69 6.42
C ILE A 31 13.19 15.76 6.03
N ILE A 32 12.75 16.86 5.40
CA ILE A 32 13.62 17.98 5.03
C ILE A 32 14.18 18.65 6.29
N ASN A 33 13.34 18.91 7.30
CA ASN A 33 13.79 19.55 8.55
C ASN A 33 14.77 18.69 9.37
N ILE A 34 14.64 17.35 9.35
CA ILE A 34 15.62 16.45 9.98
C ILE A 34 16.99 16.56 9.30
N ASN A 35 17.03 16.74 7.98
CA ASN A 35 18.28 16.89 7.23
C ASN A 35 18.90 18.29 7.35
N VAL A 36 18.10 19.33 7.61
CA VAL A 36 18.59 20.68 7.91
C VAL A 36 19.19 20.77 9.32
N GLN A 37 18.67 20.03 10.30
CA GLN A 37 19.25 20.01 11.65
C GLN A 37 20.54 19.21 11.79
N LYS A 38 20.82 18.27 10.88
CA LYS A 38 22.05 17.44 10.88
C LYS A 38 23.24 18.07 10.14
N SER A 39 23.06 19.19 9.45
CA SER A 39 24.12 19.87 8.68
C SER A 39 24.31 21.33 9.11
N ALA A 40 24.92 21.52 10.28
CA ALA A 40 25.61 22.77 10.58
C ALA A 40 27.04 22.49 11.06
N PRO A 41 28.04 23.07 10.38
CA PRO A 41 28.98 23.93 11.09
C PRO A 41 29.14 25.32 10.45
N LYS A 42 29.72 26.20 11.26
CA LYS A 42 29.84 27.68 11.18
C LYS A 42 30.43 28.27 9.88
N LYS A 43 29.82 29.41 9.50
CA LYS A 43 30.29 30.66 8.82
C LYS A 43 31.72 30.73 8.28
N GLU A 44 31.81 31.21 7.03
CA GLU A 44 32.70 32.31 6.58
C GLU A 44 32.04 33.02 5.36
N GLU A 45 31.97 34.35 5.37
CA GLU A 45 31.62 35.18 4.19
C GLU A 45 32.89 35.50 3.41
N PRO A 46 32.84 35.63 2.07
CA PRO A 46 33.09 36.97 1.54
C PRO A 46 32.34 37.38 0.25
N LYS A 47 32.05 38.70 0.23
CA LYS A 47 32.13 39.71 -0.85
C LYS A 47 31.34 39.57 -2.18
N VAL A 48 30.58 40.64 -2.39
CA VAL A 48 29.84 41.11 -3.56
C VAL A 48 30.75 41.44 -4.75
N GLU A 49 30.34 41.05 -5.95
CA GLU A 49 30.54 41.80 -7.20
C GLU A 49 29.25 41.78 -8.03
N LYS A 50 28.85 42.95 -8.55
CA LYS A 50 27.73 43.19 -9.46
C LYS A 50 28.17 42.91 -10.92
N ILE A 51 27.24 42.62 -11.82
CA ILE A 51 27.12 43.23 -13.18
C ILE A 51 25.76 42.85 -13.81
N ASP A 52 25.21 43.84 -14.53
CA ASP A 52 23.89 44.00 -15.14
C ASP A 52 23.70 43.35 -16.54
N GLU A 53 22.42 43.35 -16.99
CA GLU A 53 21.87 43.24 -18.37
C GLU A 53 22.02 41.90 -19.14
N VAL A 54 21.01 41.38 -19.87
CA VAL A 54 20.33 41.95 -21.06
C VAL A 54 18.94 41.30 -21.27
N LYS A 55 17.97 42.10 -21.72
CA LYS A 55 16.61 41.73 -22.21
C LYS A 55 16.61 41.43 -23.73
N LYS A 56 15.49 40.83 -24.19
CA LYS A 56 15.00 40.70 -25.59
C LYS A 56 15.69 39.59 -26.38
N ASP A 57 15.01 38.73 -27.16
CA ASP A 57 13.81 38.85 -27.98
C ASP A 57 13.08 37.50 -28.07
N LEU A 58 11.78 37.52 -28.41
CA LEU A 58 11.17 36.72 -29.50
C LEU A 58 9.63 36.78 -29.39
N GLU A 59 9.05 37.73 -30.12
CA GLU A 59 7.66 37.69 -30.57
C GLU A 59 7.61 37.26 -32.04
N GLU A 60 6.48 36.66 -32.39
CA GLU A 60 5.95 36.31 -33.72
C GLU A 60 6.48 35.05 -34.44
N LYS A 61 5.62 34.02 -34.49
CA LYS A 61 4.71 33.82 -35.64
C LYS A 61 3.52 32.93 -35.28
N LYS A 62 2.33 33.43 -35.64
CA LYS A 62 1.06 32.71 -35.67
C LYS A 62 1.07 31.71 -36.83
N ASP A 63 0.36 30.58 -36.65
CA ASP A 63 -0.79 30.15 -37.47
C ASP A 63 -0.92 28.62 -37.63
N ILE A 64 -2.18 28.15 -37.47
CA ILE A 64 -2.82 26.94 -38.06
C ILE A 64 -2.58 25.57 -37.38
N LYS A 65 -3.57 25.04 -36.63
CA LYS A 65 -4.74 24.25 -37.11
C LYS A 65 -5.32 23.42 -35.96
N VAL A 66 -6.59 23.64 -35.63
CA VAL A 66 -7.41 22.70 -34.86
C VAL A 66 -7.59 21.45 -35.70
N THR A 67 -7.21 20.29 -35.16
CA THR A 67 -7.57 18.99 -35.73
C THR A 67 -8.20 18.16 -34.62
N GLU A 68 -9.47 17.80 -34.84
CA GLU A 68 -10.26 16.91 -33.99
C GLU A 68 -9.60 15.51 -33.95
N GLU A 69 -9.23 15.04 -32.76
CA GLU A 69 -8.85 13.64 -32.57
C GLU A 69 -10.07 12.81 -32.15
N LYS A 70 -10.30 11.77 -32.93
CA LYS A 70 -11.38 10.77 -32.83
C LYS A 70 -11.24 9.93 -31.55
N PRO A 71 -12.35 9.41 -31.00
CA PRO A 71 -12.33 8.67 -29.75
C PRO A 71 -11.56 7.35 -29.89
N VAL A 72 -10.65 7.11 -28.94
CA VAL A 72 -9.89 5.86 -28.79
C VAL A 72 -10.86 4.73 -28.42
N LYS A 73 -10.78 3.66 -29.21
CA LYS A 73 -11.57 2.43 -29.09
C LYS A 73 -11.10 1.66 -27.85
N VAL A 74 -11.96 1.55 -26.84
CA VAL A 74 -11.73 0.66 -25.69
C VAL A 74 -11.96 -0.78 -26.16
N GLU A 75 -10.89 -1.54 -26.32
CA GLU A 75 -10.97 -2.99 -26.52
C GLU A 75 -11.46 -3.64 -25.22
N LYS A 76 -12.49 -4.48 -25.37
CA LYS A 76 -13.07 -5.29 -24.31
C LYS A 76 -12.02 -6.29 -23.84
N SER A 77 -11.54 -6.16 -22.61
CA SER A 77 -10.79 -7.23 -21.95
C SER A 77 -11.76 -8.34 -21.56
N GLU A 78 -11.58 -9.51 -22.16
CA GLU A 78 -12.31 -10.73 -21.83
C GLU A 78 -12.07 -11.11 -20.36
N THR A 79 -13.15 -11.37 -19.63
CA THR A 79 -13.11 -11.92 -18.28
C THR A 79 -12.55 -13.34 -18.32
N VAL A 80 -11.29 -13.50 -17.93
CA VAL A 80 -10.71 -14.81 -17.63
C VAL A 80 -11.30 -15.27 -16.30
N LYS A 81 -12.23 -16.23 -16.35
CA LYS A 81 -12.59 -17.02 -15.17
C LYS A 81 -11.44 -18.00 -14.92
N VAL A 82 -10.62 -17.74 -13.92
CA VAL A 82 -9.64 -18.71 -13.45
C VAL A 82 -10.32 -19.50 -12.33
N ASP A 83 -10.60 -20.78 -12.58
CA ASP A 83 -10.88 -21.73 -11.51
C ASP A 83 -9.60 -21.89 -10.69
N ILE A 84 -9.55 -21.33 -9.49
CA ILE A 84 -8.46 -21.60 -8.56
C ILE A 84 -9.01 -22.05 -7.22
N LYS A 85 -8.59 -23.24 -6.82
CA LYS A 85 -8.46 -23.58 -5.41
C LYS A 85 -7.02 -24.03 -5.17
N PRO A 86 -6.08 -23.10 -4.89
CA PRO A 86 -4.75 -23.46 -4.47
C PRO A 86 -4.72 -23.43 -2.94
N GLU A 87 -4.90 -24.57 -2.30
CA GLU A 87 -4.58 -24.69 -0.88
C GLU A 87 -3.09 -24.39 -0.68
N MET A 88 -2.72 -23.30 0.01
CA MET A 88 -1.32 -22.96 0.26
C MET A 88 -0.78 -23.74 1.46
N THR A 89 0.17 -24.63 1.19
CA THR A 89 0.81 -25.50 2.18
C THR A 89 2.32 -25.30 2.17
N LYS A 90 3.01 -25.75 3.24
CA LYS A 90 4.46 -25.61 3.41
C LYS A 90 5.26 -26.09 2.18
N ASP A 91 4.82 -27.19 1.57
CA ASP A 91 5.50 -27.80 0.41
C ASP A 91 5.44 -26.96 -0.87
N LYS A 92 4.54 -25.96 -0.93
CA LYS A 92 4.39 -25.07 -2.09
C LYS A 92 5.29 -23.84 -2.04
N ILE A 93 5.95 -23.58 -0.90
CA ILE A 93 6.88 -22.46 -0.76
C ILE A 93 8.28 -22.95 -1.07
N SER A 94 8.93 -22.29 -2.04
CA SER A 94 10.31 -22.60 -2.39
C SER A 94 11.31 -22.03 -1.39
N GLY A 95 12.41 -22.75 -1.18
CA GLY A 95 13.50 -22.30 -0.32
C GLY A 95 13.32 -22.65 1.15
N ARG A 96 14.07 -21.97 2.02
CA ARG A 96 14.05 -22.20 3.46
C ARG A 96 12.83 -21.51 4.07
N VAL A 97 11.98 -22.28 4.74
CA VAL A 97 10.78 -21.77 5.42
C VAL A 97 10.81 -22.15 6.90
N LEU A 98 10.64 -21.17 7.77
CA LEU A 98 10.58 -21.35 9.22
C LEU A 98 9.28 -20.81 9.80
N ASP A 99 8.90 -21.29 10.98
CA ASP A 99 7.77 -20.71 11.69
C ASP A 99 8.08 -19.26 12.09
N LEU A 100 7.09 -18.38 11.99
CA LEU A 100 7.21 -16.98 12.38
C LEU A 100 7.64 -16.82 13.85
N ALA A 101 7.29 -17.77 14.72
CA ALA A 101 7.74 -17.81 16.12
C ALA A 101 9.26 -17.98 16.27
N GLU A 102 9.93 -18.49 15.23
CA GLU A 102 11.39 -18.62 15.19
C GLU A 102 12.08 -17.31 14.77
N LYS A 103 11.33 -16.28 14.34
CA LYS A 103 11.89 -15.00 13.93
C LYS A 103 12.34 -14.20 15.15
N ARG A 104 13.60 -13.77 15.12
CA ARG A 104 14.18 -12.84 16.08
C ARG A 104 14.71 -11.61 15.36
N MET A 105 14.32 -10.43 15.83
CA MET A 105 14.83 -9.15 15.31
C MET A 105 15.96 -8.61 16.19
N VAL A 106 17.04 -8.16 15.58
CA VAL A 106 18.09 -7.35 16.23
C VAL A 106 18.23 -6.06 15.44
N GLY A 107 17.71 -4.95 16.00
CA GLY A 107 17.46 -3.75 15.20
C GLY A 107 16.51 -4.08 14.04
N ASP A 108 16.90 -3.70 12.82
CA ASP A 108 16.12 -3.94 11.60
C ASP A 108 16.54 -5.21 10.85
N VAL A 109 17.31 -6.09 11.48
CA VAL A 109 17.84 -7.32 10.88
C VAL A 109 17.20 -8.55 11.50
N ALA A 110 16.61 -9.40 10.66
CA ALA A 110 15.98 -10.66 11.04
C ALA A 110 16.98 -11.82 11.11
N TYR A 111 16.82 -12.65 12.13
CA TYR A 111 17.56 -13.87 12.38
C TYR A 111 16.57 -15.01 12.67
N ALA A 112 17.00 -16.25 12.46
CA ALA A 112 16.24 -17.44 12.83
C ALA A 112 16.78 -18.01 14.15
N ASN A 113 15.94 -18.10 15.17
CA ASN A 113 16.29 -18.63 16.50
C ASN A 113 17.63 -18.05 17.01
N ASP A 114 18.56 -18.95 17.33
CA ASP A 114 19.90 -18.66 17.86
C ASP A 114 20.96 -18.47 16.76
N GLU A 115 20.56 -18.43 15.49
CA GLU A 115 21.49 -18.16 14.39
C GLU A 115 22.10 -16.77 14.53
N GLN A 116 23.41 -16.72 14.27
CA GLN A 116 24.21 -15.49 14.30
C GLN A 116 24.31 -14.83 12.92
N THR A 117 23.89 -15.52 11.86
CA THR A 117 23.87 -15.02 10.50
C THR A 117 22.49 -14.47 10.15
N PRO A 118 22.39 -13.28 9.51
CA PRO A 118 21.12 -12.73 9.07
C PRO A 118 20.35 -13.70 8.17
N TYR A 119 19.05 -13.83 8.42
CA TYR A 119 18.22 -14.86 7.81
C TYR A 119 17.95 -14.60 6.33
N THR A 120 17.98 -15.65 5.51
CA THR A 120 17.52 -15.62 4.12
C THR A 120 16.55 -16.78 3.90
N GLY A 121 15.33 -16.46 3.49
CA GLY A 121 14.22 -17.41 3.41
C GLY A 121 12.90 -16.75 3.73
N THR A 122 11.91 -17.56 4.08
CA THR A 122 10.55 -17.11 4.39
C THR A 122 10.19 -17.50 5.82
N PHE A 123 9.69 -16.55 6.60
CA PHE A 123 8.96 -16.88 7.82
C PHE A 123 7.48 -17.03 7.49
N ALA A 124 6.82 -17.98 8.14
CA ALA A 124 5.41 -18.28 7.92
C ALA A 124 4.68 -18.47 9.26
N LEU A 125 3.50 -17.88 9.41
CA LEU A 125 2.61 -18.17 10.52
C LEU A 125 1.77 -19.41 10.17
N PHE A 126 2.01 -20.50 10.90
CA PHE A 126 1.29 -21.75 10.73
C PHE A 126 0.13 -21.85 11.73
N LEU A 127 -1.05 -22.21 11.24
CA LEU A 127 -2.22 -22.59 12.06
C LEU A 127 -2.52 -24.07 11.82
N GLY A 128 -1.82 -24.94 12.55
CA GLY A 128 -1.81 -26.37 12.25
C GLY A 128 -1.10 -26.63 10.93
N ASP A 129 -1.81 -27.22 9.97
CA ASP A 129 -1.28 -27.51 8.63
C ASP A 129 -1.43 -26.34 7.64
N PHE A 130 -2.16 -25.29 8.02
CA PHE A 130 -2.44 -24.13 7.18
C PHE A 130 -1.45 -23.00 7.40
N ILE A 131 -1.23 -22.20 6.37
CA ILE A 131 -0.43 -20.97 6.45
C ILE A 131 -1.39 -19.79 6.41
N GLU A 132 -1.39 -18.96 7.44
CA GLU A 132 -2.19 -17.73 7.48
C GLU A 132 -1.41 -16.55 6.87
N TYR A 133 -0.10 -16.56 6.99
CA TYR A 133 0.74 -15.42 6.68
C TYR A 133 2.19 -15.81 6.34
N THR A 134 2.82 -15.10 5.42
CA THR A 134 4.25 -15.25 5.07
C THR A 134 4.95 -13.90 4.88
N GLU A 135 6.26 -13.88 5.13
CA GLU A 135 7.16 -12.76 4.84
C GLU A 135 8.56 -13.26 4.42
N THR A 136 9.08 -12.71 3.33
CA THR A 136 10.38 -13.12 2.76
C THR A 136 11.50 -12.16 3.13
N PHE A 137 12.62 -12.72 3.58
CA PHE A 137 13.83 -12.00 3.96
C PHE A 137 15.03 -12.43 3.12
N LYS A 138 15.94 -11.49 2.93
CA LYS A 138 17.26 -11.69 2.34
C LYS A 138 18.29 -10.97 3.18
N ASN A 139 19.27 -11.70 3.68
CA ASN A 139 20.29 -11.19 4.60
C ASN A 139 19.69 -10.41 5.78
N GLY A 140 18.59 -10.91 6.33
CA GLY A 140 17.84 -10.34 7.45
C GLY A 140 17.02 -9.10 7.11
N VAL A 141 16.98 -8.68 5.84
CA VAL A 141 16.19 -7.54 5.37
C VAL A 141 14.94 -8.05 4.66
N LEU A 142 13.78 -7.49 4.95
CA LEU A 142 12.51 -7.81 4.30
C LEU A 142 12.60 -7.40 2.82
N GLU A 143 12.62 -8.41 1.95
CA GLU A 143 12.82 -8.29 0.50
C GLU A 143 12.07 -9.44 -0.19
N GLY A 144 11.01 -9.09 -0.92
CA GLY A 144 10.11 -10.05 -1.54
C GLY A 144 8.67 -9.93 -1.02
N PRO A 145 7.83 -10.94 -1.27
CA PRO A 145 6.43 -10.89 -0.92
C PRO A 145 6.19 -11.00 0.60
N LYS A 146 5.17 -10.28 1.06
CA LYS A 146 4.47 -10.49 2.33
C LYS A 146 3.03 -10.82 1.98
N THR A 147 2.54 -11.99 2.35
CA THR A 147 1.28 -12.54 1.83
C THR A 147 0.40 -13.04 2.96
N TRP A 148 -0.89 -12.75 2.88
CA TRP A 148 -1.93 -13.24 3.78
C TRP A 148 -2.85 -14.19 3.02
N TYR A 149 -3.27 -15.25 3.69
CA TYR A 149 -4.11 -16.29 3.13
C TYR A 149 -5.41 -16.42 3.91
N SER A 150 -6.48 -16.84 3.24
CA SER A 150 -7.72 -17.28 3.89
C SER A 150 -7.52 -18.65 4.55
N GLU A 151 -8.49 -19.11 5.34
CA GLU A 151 -8.46 -20.46 5.92
C GLU A 151 -8.47 -21.57 4.86
N GLU A 152 -9.03 -21.29 3.66
CA GLU A 152 -8.98 -22.20 2.52
C GLU A 152 -7.65 -22.13 1.76
N GLY A 153 -6.70 -21.30 2.19
CA GLY A 153 -5.37 -21.15 1.61
C GLY A 153 -5.30 -20.20 0.40
N ASN A 154 -6.39 -19.50 0.06
CA ASN A 154 -6.38 -18.52 -1.04
C ASN A 154 -5.67 -17.25 -0.60
N ILE A 155 -4.94 -16.59 -1.50
CA ILE A 155 -4.34 -15.27 -1.20
C ILE A 155 -5.46 -14.23 -1.04
N VAL A 156 -5.47 -13.53 0.10
CA VAL A 156 -6.42 -12.42 0.35
C VAL A 156 -5.75 -11.05 0.20
N LEU A 157 -4.46 -10.98 0.49
CA LEU A 157 -3.63 -9.78 0.36
C LEU A 157 -2.20 -10.18 0.05
N GLN A 158 -1.55 -9.44 -0.83
CA GLN A 158 -0.12 -9.55 -1.09
C GLN A 158 0.51 -8.17 -1.23
N GLU A 159 1.63 -7.99 -0.56
CA GLU A 159 2.51 -6.83 -0.62
C GLU A 159 3.89 -7.25 -1.10
N TYR A 160 4.61 -6.33 -1.74
CA TYR A 160 6.00 -6.54 -2.13
C TYR A 160 6.90 -5.56 -1.39
N TYR A 161 7.97 -6.08 -0.81
CA TYR A 161 8.95 -5.31 -0.06
C TYR A 161 10.30 -5.30 -0.76
N LYS A 162 10.99 -4.18 -0.65
CA LYS A 162 12.38 -4.01 -1.03
C LYS A 162 13.05 -3.16 0.04
N ASN A 163 14.10 -3.69 0.67
CA ASN A 163 14.83 -3.00 1.73
C ASN A 163 13.91 -2.50 2.88
N ASN A 164 13.08 -3.38 3.43
CA ASN A 164 12.12 -3.06 4.52
C ASN A 164 11.04 -2.02 4.15
N LYS A 165 10.83 -1.73 2.87
CA LYS A 165 9.79 -0.80 2.40
C LYS A 165 8.91 -1.47 1.35
N ILE A 166 7.61 -1.19 1.40
CA ILE A 166 6.67 -1.57 0.34
C ILE A 166 7.11 -0.87 -0.96
N GLU A 167 7.23 -1.66 -2.02
CA GLU A 167 7.70 -1.26 -3.34
C GLU A 167 6.98 -2.10 -4.40
N GLY A 168 6.31 -1.44 -5.35
CA GLY A 168 5.49 -2.10 -6.37
C GLY A 168 4.02 -2.19 -5.96
N GLU A 169 3.34 -3.21 -6.48
CA GLU A 169 1.88 -3.36 -6.31
C GLU A 169 1.55 -4.09 -5.00
N GLN A 170 0.62 -3.55 -4.23
CA GLN A 170 -0.15 -4.32 -3.25
C GLN A 170 -1.45 -4.79 -3.93
N LYS A 171 -1.78 -6.07 -3.78
CA LYS A 171 -3.00 -6.66 -4.35
C LYS A 171 -3.87 -7.26 -3.28
N ALA A 172 -5.14 -6.87 -3.26
CA ALA A 172 -6.18 -7.52 -2.47
C ALA A 172 -7.11 -8.31 -3.39
N TYR A 173 -7.66 -9.40 -2.86
CA TYR A 173 -8.49 -10.33 -3.63
C TYR A 173 -9.84 -10.55 -2.94
N TYR A 174 -10.84 -10.83 -3.77
CA TYR A 174 -12.12 -11.36 -3.35
C TYR A 174 -12.02 -12.86 -3.05
N GLU A 175 -12.98 -13.40 -2.30
CA GLU A 175 -13.05 -14.84 -1.98
C GLU A 175 -13.06 -15.75 -3.22
N ASN A 176 -13.57 -15.25 -4.35
CA ASN A 176 -13.57 -15.97 -5.63
C ASN A 176 -12.24 -15.87 -6.40
N GLY A 177 -11.20 -15.26 -5.81
CA GLY A 177 -9.89 -15.05 -6.43
C GLY A 177 -9.80 -13.87 -7.40
N ALA A 178 -10.90 -13.15 -7.66
CA ALA A 178 -10.86 -11.93 -8.47
C ALA A 178 -10.12 -10.81 -7.73
N ILE A 179 -9.43 -9.95 -8.48
CA ILE A 179 -8.74 -8.79 -7.90
C ILE A 179 -9.77 -7.81 -7.35
N LYS A 180 -9.63 -7.44 -6.09
CA LYS A 180 -10.43 -6.42 -5.40
C LYS A 180 -9.80 -5.04 -5.52
N SER A 181 -8.48 -4.97 -5.38
CA SER A 181 -7.74 -3.72 -5.58
C SER A 181 -6.29 -3.94 -5.93
N ILE A 182 -5.72 -2.94 -6.59
CA ILE A 182 -4.29 -2.75 -6.79
C ILE A 182 -3.93 -1.38 -6.25
N VAL A 183 -2.97 -1.31 -5.33
CA VAL A 183 -2.42 -0.06 -4.80
C VAL A 183 -0.95 0.00 -5.15
N ASP A 184 -0.54 1.06 -5.84
CA ASP A 184 0.84 1.23 -6.28
C ASP A 184 1.67 1.91 -5.20
N TYR A 185 2.83 1.35 -4.87
CA TYR A 185 3.75 1.88 -3.88
C TYR A 185 5.15 2.12 -4.45
N LYS A 186 5.80 3.15 -3.91
CA LYS A 186 7.24 3.37 -4.06
C LYS A 186 7.83 3.86 -2.75
N ASN A 187 8.74 3.11 -2.15
CA ASN A 187 9.32 3.44 -0.84
C ASN A 187 8.26 3.81 0.22
N ASN A 188 7.25 2.95 0.42
CA ASN A 188 6.09 3.16 1.31
C ASN A 188 5.12 4.29 0.90
N ARG A 189 5.32 4.97 -0.23
CA ARG A 189 4.42 6.03 -0.70
C ARG A 189 3.41 5.49 -1.69
N VAL A 190 2.13 5.73 -1.43
CA VAL A 190 1.04 5.45 -2.37
C VAL A 190 1.17 6.35 -3.59
N LEU A 191 1.14 5.74 -4.77
CA LEU A 191 1.19 6.39 -6.08
C LEU A 191 -0.15 6.36 -6.80
N GLY A 192 -1.06 5.49 -6.39
CA GLY A 192 -2.38 5.36 -6.99
C GLY A 192 -3.11 4.15 -6.44
N ILE A 193 -4.39 4.06 -6.79
CA ILE A 193 -5.26 2.94 -6.46
C ILE A 193 -6.19 2.66 -7.64
N THR A 194 -6.39 1.38 -7.92
CA THR A 194 -7.53 0.90 -8.71
C THR A 194 -8.29 -0.11 -7.89
N ALA A 195 -9.60 0.11 -7.70
CA ALA A 195 -10.50 -0.80 -7.01
C ALA A 195 -11.54 -1.35 -7.99
N TYR A 196 -11.85 -2.62 -7.86
CA TYR A 196 -12.73 -3.37 -8.76
C TYR A 196 -13.90 -3.95 -7.97
N ALA A 197 -15.01 -4.19 -8.64
CA ALA A 197 -16.11 -5.03 -8.16
C ALA A 197 -15.79 -6.51 -8.41
N LYS A 198 -16.57 -7.41 -7.80
CA LYS A 198 -16.40 -8.88 -7.92
C LYS A 198 -16.46 -9.40 -9.36
N ASP A 199 -17.13 -8.68 -10.26
CA ASP A 199 -17.25 -9.00 -11.68
C ASP A 199 -16.11 -8.41 -12.54
N GLY A 200 -15.16 -7.72 -11.91
CA GLY A 200 -14.02 -7.07 -12.56
C GLY A 200 -14.28 -5.64 -13.04
N LYS A 201 -15.48 -5.08 -12.84
CA LYS A 201 -15.75 -3.68 -13.19
C LYS A 201 -14.98 -2.73 -12.26
N VAL A 202 -14.32 -1.72 -12.82
CA VAL A 202 -13.67 -0.66 -12.03
C VAL A 202 -14.73 0.12 -11.23
N LEU A 203 -14.55 0.18 -9.91
CA LEU A 203 -15.35 0.97 -8.98
C LEU A 203 -14.71 2.34 -8.72
N HIS A 204 -13.38 2.38 -8.62
CA HIS A 204 -12.60 3.59 -8.42
C HIS A 204 -11.22 3.44 -9.04
N GLN A 205 -10.71 4.53 -9.59
CA GLN A 205 -9.33 4.61 -10.05
C GLN A 205 -8.83 6.02 -9.87
N ASP A 206 -7.65 6.17 -9.26
CA ASP A 206 -6.97 7.45 -9.17
C ASP A 206 -5.45 7.27 -9.17
N ASN A 207 -4.76 8.16 -9.88
CA ASN A 207 -3.30 8.23 -9.94
C ASN A 207 -2.87 9.45 -9.12
N PHE A 208 -2.19 9.22 -7.99
CA PHE A 208 -1.87 10.25 -7.02
C PHE A 208 -0.71 11.13 -7.52
N LYS A 209 -1.04 12.13 -8.34
CA LYS A 209 -0.07 13.08 -8.88
C LYS A 209 0.58 13.86 -7.74
N ASN A 210 1.91 13.71 -7.62
CA ASN A 210 2.68 14.28 -6.51
C ASN A 210 2.11 13.90 -5.12
N GLY A 211 1.64 12.66 -4.99
CA GLY A 211 1.09 12.13 -3.74
C GLY A 211 -0.25 12.77 -3.33
N THR A 212 -0.95 13.39 -4.27
CA THR A 212 -2.25 14.01 -4.04
C THR A 212 -3.30 13.32 -4.89
N GLY A 213 -4.38 12.86 -4.27
CA GLY A 213 -5.44 12.11 -4.95
C GLY A 213 -6.54 11.66 -3.99
N VAL A 214 -7.59 11.08 -4.54
CA VAL A 214 -8.76 10.60 -3.82
C VAL A 214 -8.61 9.11 -3.55
N TRP A 215 -8.73 8.74 -2.28
CA TRP A 215 -8.78 7.36 -1.85
C TRP A 215 -10.24 6.91 -1.74
N LYS A 216 -10.55 5.76 -2.34
CA LYS A 216 -11.80 5.03 -2.08
C LYS A 216 -11.52 3.53 -2.07
N TYR A 217 -12.02 2.88 -1.03
CA TYR A 217 -11.96 1.44 -0.84
C TYR A 217 -13.36 0.88 -0.57
N PHE A 218 -13.60 -0.39 -0.88
CA PHE A 218 -14.94 -0.95 -0.97
C PHE A 218 -15.11 -2.26 -0.20
N TRP A 219 -16.30 -2.46 0.35
CA TRP A 219 -16.78 -3.71 0.92
C TRP A 219 -17.02 -4.77 -0.16
N GLU A 220 -17.23 -6.01 0.28
CA GLU A 220 -17.58 -7.15 -0.57
C GLU A 220 -18.84 -6.92 -1.42
N ASN A 221 -19.79 -6.14 -0.90
CA ASN A 221 -21.02 -5.78 -1.59
C ASN A 221 -20.89 -4.58 -2.55
N GLY A 222 -19.68 -4.03 -2.71
CA GLY A 222 -19.40 -2.90 -3.59
C GLY A 222 -19.76 -1.52 -3.01
N LYS A 223 -20.25 -1.44 -1.76
CA LYS A 223 -20.39 -0.15 -1.06
C LYS A 223 -19.04 0.36 -0.58
N VAL A 224 -18.92 1.68 -0.41
CA VAL A 224 -17.70 2.30 0.10
C VAL A 224 -17.45 1.82 1.53
N LEU A 225 -16.22 1.40 1.80
CA LEU A 225 -15.69 1.03 3.12
C LEU A 225 -14.93 2.19 3.74
N GLU A 226 -14.05 2.81 2.96
CA GLU A 226 -13.25 3.96 3.39
C GLU A 226 -13.10 4.94 2.24
N GLU A 227 -13.17 6.23 2.53
CA GLU A 227 -12.79 7.27 1.58
C GLU A 227 -12.13 8.46 2.27
N GLY A 228 -11.33 9.19 1.50
CA GLY A 228 -10.64 10.40 1.94
C GLY A 228 -9.73 10.94 0.86
N HIS A 229 -8.86 11.88 1.22
CA HIS A 229 -7.85 12.39 0.29
C HIS A 229 -6.44 12.29 0.87
N TYR A 230 -5.53 12.02 -0.05
CA TYR A 230 -4.10 12.21 0.18
C TYR A 230 -3.69 13.58 -0.33
N LYS A 231 -2.73 14.19 0.37
CA LYS A 231 -2.04 15.39 -0.06
C LYS A 231 -0.57 15.25 0.28
N ASN A 232 0.33 15.41 -0.69
CA ASN A 232 1.77 15.24 -0.51
C ASN A 232 2.14 13.90 0.19
N TRP A 233 1.52 12.80 -0.26
CA TRP A 233 1.72 11.42 0.21
C TRP A 233 1.24 11.12 1.63
N VAL A 234 0.48 12.02 2.26
CA VAL A 234 -0.10 11.79 3.59
C VAL A 234 -1.62 11.99 3.58
N LYS A 235 -2.33 11.32 4.49
CA LYS A 235 -3.76 11.54 4.71
C LYS A 235 -3.99 13.00 5.11
N ASP A 236 -5.00 13.62 4.53
CA ASP A 236 -5.34 15.01 4.83
C ASP A 236 -6.88 15.16 4.82
N GLY A 237 -7.38 16.15 5.56
CA GLY A 237 -8.80 16.46 5.79
C GLY A 237 -9.66 15.29 6.27
N VAL A 238 -10.93 15.29 5.85
CA VAL A 238 -11.95 14.37 6.38
C VAL A 238 -11.80 13.00 5.73
N TRP A 239 -11.55 12.00 6.57
CA TRP A 239 -11.59 10.58 6.25
C TRP A 239 -12.84 9.96 6.86
N LYS A 240 -13.50 9.08 6.11
CA LYS A 240 -14.70 8.39 6.56
C LYS A 240 -14.52 6.90 6.40
N LYS A 241 -14.93 6.16 7.42
CA LYS A 241 -15.14 4.72 7.36
C LYS A 241 -16.63 4.44 7.49
N TYR A 242 -17.08 3.45 6.74
CA TYR A 242 -18.48 3.05 6.67
C TYR A 242 -18.59 1.58 7.04
N ARG A 243 -19.68 1.21 7.72
CA ARG A 243 -20.05 -0.19 7.95
C ARG A 243 -20.51 -0.82 6.64
N GLU A 244 -20.59 -2.15 6.60
CA GLU A 244 -21.01 -2.88 5.40
C GLU A 244 -22.44 -2.53 4.95
N ASN A 245 -23.31 -2.11 5.87
CA ASN A 245 -24.65 -1.62 5.53
C ASN A 245 -24.64 -0.23 4.84
N GLY A 246 -23.52 0.49 4.86
CA GLY A 246 -23.33 1.82 4.28
C GLY A 246 -23.48 2.97 5.28
N GLU A 247 -23.79 2.69 6.54
CA GLU A 247 -23.82 3.70 7.60
C GLU A 247 -22.40 4.15 7.93
N ILE A 248 -22.25 5.42 8.32
CA ILE A 248 -20.95 5.93 8.79
C ILE A 248 -20.61 5.20 10.08
N ASP A 249 -19.39 4.69 10.15
CA ASP A 249 -18.83 4.11 11.35
C ASP A 249 -17.96 5.14 12.09
N THR A 250 -17.05 5.77 11.34
CA THR A 250 -16.08 6.71 11.88
C THR A 250 -15.85 7.87 10.92
N VAL A 251 -15.70 9.06 11.45
CA VAL A 251 -15.20 10.25 10.73
C VAL A 251 -13.93 10.71 11.44
N THR A 252 -12.83 10.83 10.71
CA THR A 252 -11.53 11.23 11.24
C THR A 252 -11.01 12.42 10.47
N GLU A 253 -10.62 13.48 11.16
CA GLU A 253 -9.97 14.63 10.53
C GLU A 253 -8.45 14.44 10.61
N TYR A 254 -7.78 14.63 9.48
CA TYR A 254 -6.32 14.61 9.36
C TYR A 254 -5.77 15.97 8.93
N LYS A 255 -4.62 16.34 9.47
CA LYS A 255 -3.87 17.51 9.01
C LYS A 255 -2.41 17.14 8.81
N ASN A 256 -1.94 17.19 7.56
CA ASN A 256 -0.57 16.82 7.19
C ASN A 256 -0.18 15.43 7.72
N GLY A 257 -1.05 14.45 7.52
CA GLY A 257 -0.86 13.06 7.97
C GLY A 257 -1.27 12.81 9.41
N LYS A 258 -1.38 13.82 10.28
CA LYS A 258 -1.70 13.59 11.68
C LYS A 258 -3.20 13.60 11.91
N GLN A 259 -3.71 12.55 12.55
CA GLN A 259 -5.07 12.57 13.09
C GLN A 259 -5.20 13.71 14.11
N VAL A 260 -6.17 14.58 13.90
CA VAL A 260 -6.47 15.70 14.81
C VAL A 260 -7.78 15.49 15.57
N ASP A 261 -8.73 14.76 15.01
CA ASP A 261 -10.01 14.45 15.64
C ASP A 261 -10.58 13.13 15.12
N VAL A 262 -11.39 12.47 15.94
CA VAL A 262 -12.13 11.27 15.55
C VAL A 262 -13.51 11.25 16.21
N THR A 263 -14.54 11.06 15.38
CA THR A 263 -15.92 10.90 15.80
C THR A 263 -16.41 9.51 15.40
N TRP A 264 -16.96 8.78 16.38
CA TRP A 264 -17.59 7.47 16.20
C TRP A 264 -19.12 7.64 16.13
N GLN A 265 -19.79 6.85 15.31
CA GLN A 265 -21.25 6.88 15.11
C GLN A 265 -21.92 5.57 15.53
#